data_AF-A0AAE3NTI1-F1
#
_entry.id   AF-A0AAE3NTI1-F1
#
_cell.length_a   1.000
_cell.length_b   1.000
_cell.length_c   1.000
_cell.angle_alpha   90.00
_cell.angle_beta   90.00
_cell.angle_gamma   90.00
#
_symmetry.space_group_name_H-M   'P 1'
#
loop_
_entity.id
_entity.type
_entity.pdbx_description
1 polymer ?
#
loop_
_entity_poly.entity_id
_entity_poly.type
_entity_poly.pdbx_seq_one_letter_code
_entity_poly.pdbx_strand_id
1 'polypeptide(L)' 'MVDFGDQTRLPRGVRRVLRAWLARFHVTPRAALGERMGTLAAETGVELRFRQLYLDYARYGVLTRPAAGPARAVSG' A
#
# COMPACT_ATOMS: atom_id res chain seq x y z
N MET A 1 3.63 4.97 -1.17
CA MET A 1 2.94 5.05 0.13
C MET A 1 3.44 3.94 1.04
N VAL A 2 3.54 4.22 2.35
CA VAL A 2 3.95 3.26 3.38
C VAL A 2 2.89 3.21 4.47
N ASP A 3 2.61 2.03 5.01
CA ASP A 3 1.72 1.82 6.16
C ASP A 3 2.26 0.69 7.06
N PHE A 4 1.82 0.63 8.32
CA PHE A 4 2.26 -0.38 9.28
C PHE A 4 1.47 -1.71 9.20
N GLY A 5 0.51 -1.80 8.29
CA GLY A 5 -0.28 -3.01 8.07
C GLY A 5 -1.07 -3.43 9.31
N ASP A 6 -1.51 -4.69 9.33
CA ASP A 6 -2.20 -5.27 10.49
C ASP A 6 -1.29 -6.16 11.35
N GLN A 7 -0.01 -6.35 10.96
CA GLN A 7 0.96 -7.13 11.72
C GLN A 7 0.49 -8.57 11.99
N THR A 8 -0.39 -9.14 11.15
CA THR A 8 -0.98 -10.47 11.38
C THR A 8 0.06 -11.57 11.47
N ARG A 9 1.19 -11.42 10.77
CA ARG A 9 2.30 -12.39 10.75
C ARG A 9 3.31 -12.21 11.89
N LEU A 10 3.17 -11.19 12.74
CA LEU A 10 3.97 -11.07 13.96
C LEU A 10 3.46 -12.01 15.07
N PRO A 11 4.34 -12.56 15.91
CA PRO A 11 3.95 -13.23 17.15
C PRO A 11 3.05 -12.32 18.00
N ARG A 12 2.02 -12.90 18.63
CA ARG A 12 0.95 -12.15 19.30
C ARG A 12 1.45 -11.15 20.36
N GLY A 13 2.46 -11.54 21.14
CA GLY A 13 3.08 -10.68 22.16
C GLY A 13 3.81 -9.48 21.56
N VAL A 14 4.65 -9.72 20.55
CA VAL A 14 5.39 -8.67 19.82
C VAL A 14 4.42 -7.69 19.19
N ARG A 15 3.38 -8.18 18.50
CA ARG A 15 2.33 -7.35 17.92
C ARG A 15 1.65 -6.47 18.96
N ARG A 16 1.34 -7.00 20.16
CA ARG A 16 0.67 -6.23 21.22
C ARG A 16 1.56 -5.08 21.71
N VAL A 17 2.83 -5.36 22.00
CA VAL A 17 3.79 -4.33 22.44
C VAL A 17 3.97 -3.26 21.36
N LEU A 18 4.18 -3.69 20.12
CA LEU A 18 4.41 -2.78 19.00
C LEU A 18 3.21 -1.88 18.71
N ARG A 19 1.99 -2.42 18.73
CA ARG A 19 0.76 -1.61 18.60
C ARG A 19 0.60 -0.63 19.76
N ALA A 20 0.90 -1.05 20.99
CA ALA A 20 0.85 -0.17 22.15
C ALA A 20 1.90 0.96 22.07
N TRP A 21 3.06 0.71 21.46
CA TRP A 21 4.07 1.73 21.19
C TRP A 21 3.61 2.68 20.07
N LEU A 22 3.16 2.15 18.93
CA LEU A 22 2.65 2.94 17.80
C LEU A 22 1.48 3.85 18.19
N ALA A 23 0.62 3.41 19.11
CA ALA A 23 -0.50 4.21 19.61
C ALA A 23 -0.06 5.56 20.24
N ARG A 24 1.19 5.68 20.70
CA ARG A 24 1.73 6.93 21.26
C ARG A 24 2.03 7.97 20.17
N PHE A 25 2.22 7.51 18.94
CA PHE A 25 2.47 8.37 17.77
C PHE A 25 1.20 8.69 16.97
N HIS A 26 0.02 8.39 17.52
CA HIS A 26 -1.28 8.68 16.90
C HIS A 26 -1.45 8.09 15.48
N VAL A 27 -0.73 7.00 15.18
CA VAL A 27 -0.86 6.30 13.90
C VAL A 27 -2.00 5.30 13.93
N THR A 28 -2.84 5.33 12.91
CA THR A 28 -3.95 4.38 12.72
C THR A 28 -3.56 3.34 11.66
N PRO A 29 -3.59 2.02 11.97
CA PRO A 29 -3.34 0.98 10.99
C PRO A 29 -4.35 1.03 9.85
N ARG A 30 -3.91 0.98 8.58
CA ARG A 30 -4.81 0.96 7.42
C ARG A 30 -4.80 -0.41 6.75
N ALA A 31 -5.52 -1.36 7.34
CA ALA A 31 -5.60 -2.73 6.81
C ALA A 31 -6.11 -2.78 5.35
N ALA A 32 -7.08 -1.93 5.01
CA ALA A 32 -7.68 -1.85 3.67
C ALA A 32 -6.85 -1.05 2.64
N LEU A 33 -5.64 -0.59 2.99
CA LEU A 33 -4.85 0.27 2.10
C LEU A 33 -4.55 -0.40 0.76
N GLY A 34 -4.15 -1.67 0.78
CA GLY A 34 -3.83 -2.42 -0.45
C GLY A 34 -5.04 -2.53 -1.38
N GLU A 35 -6.21 -2.86 -0.85
CA GLU A 35 -7.46 -2.95 -1.61
C GLU A 35 -7.83 -1.59 -2.22
N ARG A 36 -7.79 -0.52 -1.43
CA ARG A 36 -8.11 0.84 -1.90
C ARG A 36 -7.14 1.30 -3.00
N MET A 37 -5.85 1.00 -2.87
CA MET A 37 -4.88 1.30 -3.92
C MET A 37 -5.14 0.47 -5.19
N GLY A 38 -5.58 -0.78 -5.04
CA GLY A 38 -5.93 -1.66 -6.17
C GLY A 38 -7.16 -1.14 -6.92
N THR A 39 -8.22 -0.76 -6.19
CA THR A 39 -9.40 -0.12 -6.77
C THR A 39 -9.02 1.15 -7.52
N LEU A 40 -8.22 2.04 -6.90
CA LEU A 40 -7.77 3.26 -7.56
C LEU A 40 -6.95 2.99 -8.82
N ALA A 41 -6.07 1.98 -8.79
CA ALA A 41 -5.27 1.58 -9.94
C ALA A 41 -6.15 1.13 -11.12
N ALA A 42 -7.17 0.31 -10.84
CA ALA A 42 -8.12 -0.16 -11.83
C ALA A 42 -8.99 1.00 -12.39
N GLU A 43 -9.46 1.90 -11.54
CA GLU A 43 -10.30 3.04 -11.93
C GLU A 43 -9.53 4.07 -12.78
N THR A 44 -8.23 4.23 -12.54
CA THR A 44 -7.40 5.26 -13.19
C THR A 44 -6.47 4.74 -14.28
N GLY A 45 -6.45 3.42 -14.52
CA GLY A 45 -5.60 2.80 -15.54
C GLY A 45 -4.10 2.91 -15.23
N VAL A 46 -3.71 3.02 -13.96
CA VAL A 46 -2.30 3.07 -13.53
C VAL A 46 -1.85 1.72 -12.99
N GLU A 47 -0.55 1.45 -13.02
CA GLU A 47 0.00 0.20 -12.47
C GLU A 47 0.15 0.31 -10.95
N LEU A 48 -0.29 -0.72 -10.21
CA LEU A 48 -0.02 -0.88 -8.78
C LEU A 48 1.06 -1.94 -8.53
N ARG A 49 2.09 -1.58 -7.76
CA ARG A 49 3.00 -2.53 -7.10
C ARG A 49 2.81 -2.45 -5.61
N PHE A 50 2.41 -3.56 -4.99
CA PHE A 50 2.17 -3.63 -3.54
C PHE A 50 2.95 -4.78 -2.91
N ARG A 51 3.56 -4.54 -1.74
CA ARG A 51 4.37 -5.53 -1.01
C ARG A 51 4.11 -5.46 0.49
N GLN A 52 4.00 -6.63 1.12
CA GLN A 52 4.10 -6.79 2.57
C GLN A 52 5.55 -7.10 2.94
N LEU A 53 6.06 -6.42 3.96
CA LEU A 53 7.44 -6.46 4.42
C LEU A 53 7.48 -6.78 5.91
N TYR A 54 8.59 -7.38 6.36
CA TYR A 54 8.90 -7.60 7.78
C TYR A 54 7.76 -8.23 8.59
N LEU A 55 7.29 -9.42 8.18
CA LEU A 55 6.18 -10.10 8.85
C LEU A 55 4.89 -9.26 8.90
N ASP A 56 4.64 -8.55 7.81
CA ASP A 56 3.49 -7.65 7.65
C ASP A 56 3.44 -6.49 8.66
N TYR A 57 4.61 -6.15 9.21
CA TYR A 57 4.79 -4.91 9.97
C TYR A 57 4.82 -3.68 9.07
N ALA A 58 5.28 -3.80 7.83
CA ALA A 58 5.29 -2.69 6.90
C ALA A 58 4.68 -3.11 5.58
N ARG A 59 3.88 -2.23 4.99
CA ARG A 59 3.29 -2.39 3.67
C ARG A 59 3.73 -1.24 2.79
N TYR A 60 4.18 -1.55 1.58
CA TYR A 60 4.71 -0.59 0.62
C TYR A 60 3.93 -0.68 -0.69
N GLY A 61 3.37 0.45 -1.12
CA GLY A 61 2.59 0.55 -2.35
C GLY A 61 3.10 1.67 -3.26
N VAL A 62 3.22 1.40 -4.55
CA VAL A 62 3.56 2.37 -5.59
C VAL A 62 2.50 2.31 -6.69
N LEU A 63 1.94 3.47 -7.02
CA LEU A 63 1.11 3.67 -8.20
C LEU A 63 1.94 4.38 -9.25
N THR A 64 2.03 3.79 -10.45
CA THR A 64 2.82 4.32 -11.55
C THR A 64 1.90 4.64 -12.71
N ARG A 65 1.84 5.92 -13.09
CA ARG A 65 1.17 6.30 -14.32
C ARG A 65 2.00 5.78 -15.50
N PRO A 66 1.40 5.08 -16.48
CA PRO A 66 2.12 4.75 -17.70
C PRO A 66 2.63 6.04 -18.36
N ALA A 67 3.85 6.00 -18.90
CA ALA A 67 4.33 7.11 -19.71
C ALA A 67 3.31 7.38 -20.82
N ALA A 68 3.03 8.65 -21.10
CA ALA A 68 2.18 8.99 -22.23
C ALA A 68 2.81 8.35 -23.48
N GLY A 69 2.12 7.37 -24.06
CA GLY A 69 2.52 6.84 -25.36
C GLY A 69 2.59 8.00 -26.36
N PRO A 70 3.49 7.95 -27.37
CA PRO A 70 3.49 8.97 -28.41
C PRO A 70 2.08 9.08 -28.97
N ALA A 71 1.55 10.31 -29.04
CA ALA A 71 0.23 10.58 -29.59
C ALA A 71 0.12 9.86 -30.93
N ARG A 72 -0.79 8.89 -31.03
CA ARG A 72 -1.06 8.20 -32.30
C ARG A 72 -1.45 9.29 -33.29
N ALA A 73 -0.57 9.56 -34.25
CA ALA A 73 -0.88 10.39 -35.38
C ALA A 73 -2.12 9.77 -36.06
N VAL A 74 -3.22 10.50 -36.04
CA VAL A 74 -4.40 10.17 -36.83
C VAL A 74 -3.97 10.30 -38.29
N SER A 75 -3.79 9.16 -38.96
CA SER A 75 -3.68 9.12 -40.40
C SER A 75 -5.08 9.43 -40.97
N GLY A 76 -5.23 10.63 -41.50
CA GLY A 76 -6.29 10.99 -42.43
C GLY A 76 -5.92 10.64 -43.86
#